data_AF-A0A3N6MB43-F1
#
_entry.id   AF-A0A3N6MB43-F1
#
_cell.length_a   1.000
_cell.length_b   1.000
_cell.length_c   1.000
_cell.angle_alpha   90.00
_cell.angle_beta   90.00
_cell.angle_gamma   90.00
#
_symmetry.space_group_name_H-M   'P 1'
#
loop_
_entity.id
_entity.type
_entity.pdbx_description
1 polymer ?
#
loop_
_entity_poly.entity_id
_entity_poly.type
_entity_poly.pdbx_seq_one_letter_code
_entity_poly.pdbx_strand_id
1 'polypeptide(L)' 'MIDEHDALADADVVMRRNDHGLHIADDEVTGVSSQGQTPEAALANLAAAVESYAEATEDATGDDWL' A
#
# COMPACT_ATOMS: atom_id res chain seq x y z
N MET A 1 14.83 13.17 -7.19
CA MET A 1 13.66 12.54 -7.82
C MET A 1 12.79 12.14 -6.66
N ILE A 2 11.52 12.57 -6.64
CA ILE A 2 10.58 11.98 -5.69
C ILE A 2 10.33 10.59 -6.27
N ASP A 3 10.78 9.55 -5.59
CA ASP A 3 10.56 8.18 -6.02
C ASP A 3 9.05 7.99 -6.20
N GLU A 4 8.63 7.38 -7.32
CA GLU A 4 7.23 7.33 -7.75
C GLU A 4 6.30 6.63 -6.74
N HIS A 5 6.89 5.98 -5.72
CA HIS A 5 6.21 5.36 -4.60
C HIS A 5 6.99 5.58 -3.28
N ASP A 6 7.23 6.83 -2.88
CA ASP A 6 7.90 7.17 -1.60
C ASP A 6 7.22 6.50 -0.39
N ALA A 7 5.89 6.39 -0.41
CA ALA A 7 5.11 5.67 0.61
C ALA A 7 5.43 4.15 0.70
N LEU A 8 6.04 3.58 -0.34
CA LEU A 8 6.47 2.17 -0.38
C LEU A 8 7.98 2.02 -0.16
N ALA A 9 8.72 3.09 0.13
CA ALA A 9 10.17 3.03 0.30
C ALA A 9 10.62 2.06 1.40
N ASP A 10 9.81 1.91 2.45
CA ASP A 10 10.02 0.99 3.57
C ASP A 10 9.10 -0.25 3.53
N ALA A 11 8.30 -0.41 2.48
CA ALA A 11 7.34 -1.51 2.36
C ALA A 11 8.02 -2.78 1.83
N ASP A 12 7.67 -3.94 2.42
CA ASP A 12 8.04 -5.24 1.86
C ASP A 12 6.92 -5.70 0.93
N VAL A 13 7.06 -5.38 -0.36
CA VAL A 13 5.98 -5.56 -1.34
C VAL A 13 6.14 -6.88 -2.09
N VAL A 14 5.14 -7.75 -1.95
CA VAL A 14 5.00 -8.99 -2.72
C VAL A 14 3.96 -8.80 -3.82
N MET A 15 4.31 -9.24 -5.03
CA MET A 15 3.40 -9.20 -6.19
C MET A 15 2.91 -10.61 -6.53
N ARG A 16 1.59 -10.79 -6.60
CA ARG A 16 0.94 -12.03 -7.06
C ARG A 16 -0.10 -11.75 -8.13
N ARG A 17 -0.50 -12.79 -8.88
CA ARG A 17 -1.57 -12.73 -9.88
C ARG A 17 -2.71 -13.65 -9.48
N ASN A 18 -3.95 -13.16 -9.55
CA ASN A 18 -5.13 -13.98 -9.27
C ASN A 18 -5.68 -14.68 -10.53
N ASP A 19 -6.66 -15.56 -10.34
CA ASP A 19 -7.31 -16.33 -11.42
C ASP A 19 -8.06 -15.44 -12.44
N HIS A 20 -8.38 -14.21 -12.06
CA HIS A 20 -9.00 -13.21 -12.94
C HIS A 20 -7.98 -12.39 -13.74
N GLY A 21 -6.69 -12.68 -13.58
CA GLY A 21 -5.60 -12.05 -14.31
C GLY A 21 -5.15 -10.70 -13.74
N LEU A 22 -5.67 -10.26 -12.59
CA LEU A 22 -5.26 -9.04 -11.91
C LEU A 22 -3.94 -9.22 -11.17
N HIS A 23 -3.13 -8.16 -11.15
CA HIS A 23 -1.94 -8.05 -10.32
C HIS A 23 -2.36 -7.55 -8.94
N ILE A 24 -1.87 -8.21 -7.90
CA ILE A 24 -2.11 -7.86 -6.50
C ILE A 24 -0.76 -7.57 -5.88
N ALA A 25 -0.62 -6.35 -5.36
CA ALA A 25 0.52 -5.93 -4.57
C ALA A 25 0.12 -5.98 -3.10
N ASP A 26 0.83 -6.76 -2.30
CA ASP A 26 0.64 -6.90 -0.87
C ASP A 26 1.83 -6.25 -0.16
N ASP A 27 1.60 -5.33 0.77
CA ASP A 27 2.63 -4.84 1.69
C ASP A 27 2.62 -5.71 2.96
N GLU A 28 3.66 -6.53 3.16
CA GLU A 28 3.75 -7.44 4.29
C GLU A 28 3.98 -6.72 5.63
N VAL A 29 4.39 -5.45 5.61
CA VAL A 29 4.62 -4.65 6.83
C VAL A 29 3.31 -4.13 7.40
N THR A 30 2.49 -3.49 6.57
CA THR A 30 1.19 -2.93 7.00
C THR A 30 0.04 -3.92 6.87
N GLY A 31 0.19 -4.97 6.05
CA GLY A 31 -0.89 -5.87 5.66
C GLY A 31 -1.87 -5.26 4.65
N VAL A 32 -1.59 -4.06 4.13
CA VAL A 32 -2.40 -3.41 3.09
C VAL A 32 -2.15 -4.11 1.76
N SER A 33 -3.22 -4.38 1.03
CA SER A 33 -3.14 -4.94 -0.33
C SER A 33 -3.90 -4.07 -1.32
N SER A 34 -3.40 -4.02 -2.54
CA SER A 34 -4.07 -3.36 -3.65
C SER A 34 -3.96 -4.14 -4.96
N GLN A 35 -4.81 -3.81 -5.92
CA GLN A 35 -4.91 -4.54 -7.18
C GLN A 35 -4.93 -3.62 -8.40
N GLY A 36 -4.41 -4.12 -9.52
CA GLY A 36 -4.32 -3.41 -10.79
C GLY A 36 -4.36 -4.33 -12.00
N GLN A 37 -4.75 -3.77 -13.15
CA GLN A 37 -4.70 -4.47 -14.44
C GLN A 37 -3.24 -4.73 -14.88
N THR A 38 -2.32 -3.87 -14.45
CA THR A 38 -0.86 -4.02 -14.64
C THR A 38 -0.14 -3.99 -13.29
N PRO A 39 1.11 -4.48 -13.21
CA PRO A 39 1.92 -4.37 -12.00
C PRO A 39 2.06 -2.93 -11.50
N GLU A 40 2.30 -1.97 -12.41
CA GLU A 40 2.47 -0.55 -12.09
C GLU A 40 1.18 0.03 -11.51
N ALA A 41 0.03 -0.33 -12.07
CA ALA A 41 -1.26 0.09 -11.53
C ALA A 41 -1.51 -0.50 -10.13
N ALA A 42 -1.10 -1.74 -9.88
CA ALA A 42 -1.23 -2.35 -8.56
C ALA A 42 -0.35 -1.65 -7.52
N LEU A 43 0.89 -1.29 -7.88
CA LEU A 43 1.82 -0.55 -7.03
C LEU A 43 1.35 0.88 -6.76
N ALA A 44 0.88 1.60 -7.78
CA ALA A 44 0.33 2.95 -7.62
C ALA A 44 -0.91 2.95 -6.69
N ASN A 45 -1.79 1.97 -6.86
CA ASN A 45 -2.95 1.82 -5.98
C ASN A 45 -2.54 1.37 -4.56
N LEU A 46 -1.45 0.61 -4.41
CA LEU A 46 -0.92 0.22 -3.10
C LEU A 46 -0.33 1.42 -2.37
N ALA A 47 0.48 2.24 -3.05
CA ALA A 47 1.07 3.43 -2.46
C ALA A 47 0.01 4.38 -1.89
N ALA A 48 -1.06 4.65 -2.66
CA ALA A 48 -2.18 5.47 -2.19
C ALA A 48 -2.93 4.85 -0.99
N ALA A 49 -3.06 3.52 -0.97
CA ALA A 49 -3.70 2.80 0.14
C ALA A 49 -2.84 2.81 1.41
N VAL A 50 -1.52 2.66 1.28
CA VAL A 50 -0.56 2.74 2.39
C VAL A 50 -0.50 4.16 2.94
N GLU A 51 -0.50 5.19 2.09
CA GLU A 51 -0.59 6.59 2.52
C GLU A 51 -1.87 6.83 3.34
N SER A 52 -3.02 6.39 2.82
CA SER A 52 -4.29 6.48 3.55
C SER A 52 -4.28 5.71 4.88
N TYR A 53 -3.64 4.54 4.92
CA TYR A 53 -3.48 3.75 6.15
C TYR A 53 -2.59 4.45 7.17
N ALA A 54 -1.49 5.05 6.72
CA ALA A 54 -0.57 5.82 7.55
C ALA A 54 -1.28 7.02 8.17
N GLU A 55 -1.99 7.82 7.36
CA GLU A 55 -2.78 8.96 7.85
C GLU A 55 -3.81 8.53 8.91
N ALA A 56 -4.53 7.42 8.66
CA ALA A 56 -5.51 6.90 9.62
C ALA A 56 -4.88 6.37 10.92
N THR A 57 -3.66 5.81 10.84
CA THR A 57 -2.94 5.26 12.00
C THR A 57 -2.24 6.34 12.81
N GLU A 58 -1.71 7.38 12.14
CA GLU A 58 -1.14 8.56 12.79
C GLU A 58 -2.22 9.30 13.61
N ASP A 59 -3.43 9.46 13.06
CA ASP A 59 -4.56 10.07 13.76
C ASP A 59 -5.01 9.20 14.96
N ALA A 60 -5.00 7.87 14.82
CA ALA A 60 -5.32 6.94 15.91
C ALA A 60 -4.29 6.93 17.06
N THR A 61 -3.04 7.32 16.79
CA THR A 61 -1.99 7.43 17.83
C THR A 61 -2.03 8.78 18.55
N GLY A 62 -2.74 9.77 17.99
CA GLY A 62 -3.01 11.07 18.62
C GLY A 62 -4.17 11.05 19.62
N ASP A 63 -4.92 9.95 19.67
CA ASP A 63 -6.12 9.83 20.49
C ASP A 63 -5.76 9.20 21.84
N ASP A 64 -5.04 9.98 22.66
CA ASP A 64 -5.00 9.81 24.11
C ASP A 64 -6.35 10.24 24.68
N TRP A 65 -7.38 9.41 24.49
CA TRP A 65 -8.64 9.50 25.25
C TRP A 65 -8.44 8.87 26.62
N LEU A 66 -7.67 9.57 27.46
CA LEU A 66 -7.63 9.42 28.91
C LEU A 66 -8.64 10.35 29.59
#